data_AF-A0A5J4WER4-F1
#
_entry.id   AF-A0A5J4WER4-F1
#
_cell.length_a   1.000
_cell.length_b   1.000
_cell.length_c   1.000
_cell.angle_alpha   90.00
_cell.angle_beta   90.00
_cell.angle_gamma   90.00
#
_symmetry.space_group_name_H-M   'P 1'
#
loop_
_entity.id
_entity.type
_entity.pdbx_description
1 polymer ?
#
loop_
_entity_poly.entity_id
_entity_poly.type
_entity_poly.pdbx_seq_one_letter_code
_entity_poly.pdbx_strand_id
1 'polypeptide(L)'
;MRIETDNSVAAFNIQRGAAAVPLAKLTDRILQEAEALKIQISARHVPGKENTVADSLSRLETSGDYMINPEILAEALDQLQVRPSIDVFANRRNRQCRRFCSIIADPWAVKQDGLSLAWNKEVPLIHPPIPLIQRSLNKISNEGCLAVFIHPRWTA
;
A
#
# COMPACT_ATOMS: atom_id res chain seq x y z
N MET A 1 -20.38 1.85 -2.82
CA MET A 1 -19.24 0.93 -2.60
C MET A 1 -19.67 -0.18 -1.66
N ARG A 2 -19.39 -1.44 -2.00
CA ARG A 2 -19.65 -2.60 -1.14
C ARG A 2 -18.30 -3.20 -0.74
N ILE A 3 -18.09 -3.39 0.56
CA ILE A 3 -16.89 -3.97 1.16
C ILE A 3 -17.18 -5.44 1.45
N GLU A 4 -16.30 -6.32 1.02
CA GLU A 4 -16.34 -7.75 1.35
C GLU A 4 -15.24 -8.05 2.37
N THR A 5 -15.59 -8.78 3.43
CA THR A 5 -14.65 -9.15 4.49
C THR A 5 -15.04 -10.50 5.09
N ASP A 6 -14.04 -11.28 5.51
CA ASP A 6 -14.23 -12.50 6.29
C ASP A 6 -14.49 -12.25 7.78
N ASN A 7 -14.35 -11.00 8.23
CA ASN A 7 -14.66 -10.60 9.59
C ASN A 7 -16.13 -10.17 9.69
N SER A 8 -16.96 -11.10 10.15
CA SER A 8 -18.40 -10.88 10.32
C SER A 8 -18.73 -9.71 11.25
N VAL A 9 -17.92 -9.48 12.30
CA VAL A 9 -18.09 -8.37 13.23
C VAL A 9 -17.78 -7.04 12.54
N ALA A 10 -16.70 -6.97 11.76
CA ALA A 10 -16.36 -5.77 11.00
C ALA A 10 -17.44 -5.43 9.96
N ALA A 11 -17.94 -6.44 9.23
CA ALA A 11 -19.04 -6.25 8.29
C ALA A 11 -20.29 -5.70 8.99
N PHE A 12 -20.66 -6.28 10.13
CA PHE A 12 -21.83 -5.85 10.90
C PHE A 12 -21.70 -4.42 11.42
N ASN A 13 -20.52 -4.05 11.93
CA ASN A 13 -20.28 -2.72 12.47
C ASN A 13 -20.41 -1.63 11.40
N ILE A 14 -19.83 -1.85 10.21
CA ILE A 14 -19.95 -0.93 9.07
C ILE A 14 -21.41 -0.88 8.59
N GLN A 15 -22.07 -2.03 8.46
CA GLN A 15 -23.44 -2.10 7.96
C GLN A 15 -24.46 -1.38 8.87
N ARG A 16 -24.24 -1.41 10.20
CA ARG A 16 -25.10 -0.71 11.16
C ARG A 16 -24.65 0.72 11.45
N GLY A 17 -23.43 1.08 11.06
CA GLY A 17 -22.78 2.31 11.47
C GLY A 17 -22.62 2.43 12.98
N ALA A 18 -22.39 1.30 13.66
CA ALA A 18 -22.25 1.25 15.10
C ALA A 18 -21.30 0.12 15.48
N ALA A 19 -20.41 0.37 16.44
CA ALA A 19 -19.48 -0.62 16.94
C ALA A 19 -19.37 -0.56 18.46
N ALA A 20 -18.78 -1.59 19.07
CA ALA A 20 -18.42 -1.57 20.48
C ALA A 20 -17.49 -0.36 20.80
N VAL A 21 -17.52 0.13 22.03
CA VAL A 21 -16.80 1.33 22.49
C VAL A 21 -15.35 1.43 21.97
N PRO A 22 -14.53 0.36 21.98
CA PRO A 22 -13.15 0.44 21.48
C PRO A 22 -13.04 0.79 19.99
N LEU A 23 -14.05 0.44 19.19
CA LEU A 23 -14.08 0.59 17.74
C LEU A 23 -15.06 1.66 17.24
N ALA A 24 -15.92 2.20 18.11
CA ALA A 24 -16.93 3.18 17.77
C ALA A 24 -16.32 4.40 17.07
N LYS A 25 -15.29 5.01 17.69
CA LYS A 25 -14.59 6.17 17.13
C LYS A 25 -14.00 5.92 15.74
N LEU A 26 -13.48 4.71 15.50
CA LEU A 26 -12.92 4.34 14.20
C LEU A 26 -14.05 4.17 13.16
N THR A 27 -15.14 3.52 13.55
CA THR A 27 -16.32 3.31 12.69
C THR A 27 -16.94 4.64 12.29
N ASP A 28 -17.11 5.56 13.24
CA ASP A 28 -17.63 6.90 12.99
C ASP A 28 -16.74 7.67 12.01
N ARG A 29 -15.42 7.61 12.20
CA ARG A 29 -14.47 8.26 11.29
C ARG A 29 -14.56 7.68 9.87
N ILE A 30 -14.66 6.36 9.72
CA ILE A 30 -14.82 5.73 8.40
C ILE A 30 -16.09 6.22 7.70
N LEU A 31 -17.20 6.31 8.44
CA LEU A 31 -18.47 6.79 7.89
C LEU A 31 -18.45 8.27 7.52
N GLN A 32 -17.84 9.11 8.37
CA GLN A 32 -17.68 10.55 8.11
C GLN A 32 -16.84 10.81 6.86
N GLU A 33 -15.74 10.07 6.68
CA GLU A 33 -14.90 10.18 5.48
C GLU A 33 -15.68 9.72 4.23
N ALA A 34 -16.44 8.62 4.33
CA ALA A 34 -17.29 8.16 3.24
C ALA A 34 -18.34 9.22 2.85
N GLU A 35 -18.96 9.87 3.83
CA GLU A 35 -19.91 10.98 3.63
C GLU A 35 -19.24 12.19 2.96
N ALA A 36 -18.06 12.61 3.44
CA ALA A 36 -17.29 13.70 2.87
C ALA A 36 -16.91 13.43 1.40
N LEU A 37 -16.60 12.19 1.06
CA LEU A 37 -16.33 11.71 -0.29
C LEU A 37 -17.59 11.46 -1.12
N LYS A 38 -18.79 11.62 -0.54
CA LYS A 38 -20.10 11.32 -1.16
C LYS A 38 -20.23 9.87 -1.63
N ILE A 39 -19.60 8.95 -0.90
CA ILE A 39 -19.63 7.50 -1.17
C ILE A 39 -20.55 6.83 -0.16
N GLN A 40 -21.55 6.10 -0.65
CA GLN A 40 -22.29 5.18 0.21
C GLN A 40 -21.49 3.89 0.39
N ILE A 41 -21.15 3.56 1.64
CA ILE A 41 -20.48 2.30 1.97
C ILE A 41 -21.48 1.28 2.56
N SER A 42 -21.30 0.02 2.20
CA SER A 42 -21.99 -1.12 2.80
C SER A 42 -20.98 -2.23 2.98
N ALA A 43 -21.21 -3.16 3.91
CA ALA A 43 -20.30 -4.27 4.13
C ALA A 43 -21.04 -5.61 4.16
N ARG A 44 -20.42 -6.62 3.57
CA ARG A 44 -20.92 -8.00 3.53
C ARG A 44 -19.84 -8.94 4.04
N HIS A 45 -20.27 -9.86 4.90
CA HIS A 45 -19.45 -10.99 5.28
C HIS A 45 -19.35 -12.01 4.14
N VAL A 46 -18.13 -12.42 3.79
CA VAL A 46 -17.83 -13.52 2.87
C VAL A 46 -17.01 -14.59 3.61
N PRO A 47 -17.20 -15.90 3.34
CA PRO A 47 -16.34 -16.93 3.93
C PRO A 47 -14.86 -16.67 3.62
N GLY A 48 -13.94 -16.97 4.57
CA GLY A 48 -12.49 -16.78 4.34
C GLY A 48 -11.95 -17.49 3.09
N LYS A 49 -12.54 -18.63 2.70
CA LYS A 49 -12.24 -19.34 1.44
C LYS A 49 -12.54 -18.53 0.16
N GLU A 50 -13.36 -17.49 0.26
CA GLU A 50 -13.69 -16.56 -0.82
C GLU A 50 -12.86 -15.26 -0.71
N ASN A 51 -12.32 -14.94 0.48
CA ASN A 51 -11.45 -13.79 0.73
C ASN A 51 -9.98 -14.02 0.32
N THR A 52 -9.72 -14.92 -0.62
CA THR A 52 -8.36 -15.42 -0.92
C THR A 52 -7.42 -14.35 -1.43
N VAL A 53 -7.92 -13.37 -2.19
CA VAL A 53 -7.10 -12.28 -2.75
C VAL A 53 -6.60 -11.36 -1.63
N ALA A 54 -7.49 -10.87 -0.77
CA ALA A 54 -7.11 -9.99 0.33
C ALA A 54 -6.21 -10.70 1.36
N ASP A 55 -6.51 -11.96 1.68
CA ASP A 55 -5.67 -12.80 2.53
C ASP A 55 -4.28 -13.03 1.92
N SER A 56 -4.20 -13.34 0.62
CA SER A 56 -2.92 -13.56 -0.05
C SER A 56 -2.07 -12.28 -0.06
N LEU A 57 -2.69 -11.14 -0.36
CA LEU A 57 -2.02 -9.84 -0.33
C LEU A 57 -1.56 -9.46 1.08
N SER A 58 -2.38 -9.64 2.11
CA SER A 58 -1.98 -9.35 3.50
C SER A 58 -0.86 -10.28 4.01
N ARG A 59 -0.85 -11.54 3.57
CA ARG A 59 0.24 -12.49 3.88
C ARG A 59 1.53 -12.13 3.14
N LEU A 60 1.43 -11.75 1.87
CA LEU A 60 2.56 -11.26 1.06
C LEU A 60 3.24 -10.06 1.73
N GLU A 61 2.45 -9.08 2.16
CA GLU A 61 2.89 -7.91 2.94
C GLU A 61 3.66 -8.29 4.22
N THR A 62 3.16 -9.27 4.96
CA THR A 62 3.77 -9.71 6.23
C THR A 62 5.11 -10.43 6.02
N SER A 63 5.33 -11.05 4.85
CA SER A 63 6.54 -11.83 4.56
C SER A 63 7.81 -11.00 4.35
N GLY A 64 7.70 -9.69 4.09
CA GLY A 64 8.82 -8.74 4.05
C GLY A 64 9.88 -8.91 2.94
N ASP A 65 9.85 -10.04 2.22
CA ASP A 65 10.86 -10.42 1.21
C ASP A 65 10.28 -10.50 -0.22
N TYR A 66 9.05 -10.06 -0.43
CA TYR A 66 8.44 -10.08 -1.75
C TYR A 66 9.13 -9.09 -2.71
N MET A 67 9.35 -9.54 -3.95
CA MET A 67 9.94 -8.78 -5.04
C MET A 67 9.08 -8.98 -6.28
N ILE A 68 8.85 -7.91 -7.04
CA ILE A 68 8.24 -8.03 -8.37
C ILE A 68 9.20 -8.81 -9.28
N ASN A 69 8.67 -9.61 -10.22
CA ASN A 69 9.53 -10.26 -11.19
C ASN A 69 10.37 -9.19 -11.94
N PRO A 70 11.72 -9.24 -11.88
CA PRO A 70 12.57 -8.23 -12.51
C PRO A 70 12.36 -8.09 -14.02
N GLU A 71 11.99 -9.16 -14.71
CA GLU A 71 11.72 -9.14 -16.16
C GLU A 71 10.45 -8.34 -16.47
N ILE A 72 9.38 -8.58 -15.71
CA ILE A 72 8.10 -7.85 -15.83
C ILE A 72 8.32 -6.38 -15.48
N LEU A 73 9.08 -6.11 -14.42
CA LEU A 73 9.41 -4.74 -14.05
C LEU A 73 10.22 -4.04 -15.15
N ALA A 74 11.23 -4.71 -15.71
CA ALA A 74 12.05 -4.15 -16.79
C ALA A 74 11.21 -3.81 -18.03
N GLU A 75 10.31 -4.70 -18.44
CA GLU A 75 9.38 -4.46 -19.55
C GLU A 75 8.48 -3.24 -19.29
N ALA A 76 7.87 -3.17 -18.10
CA ALA A 76 7.01 -2.04 -17.73
C ALA A 76 7.78 -0.71 -17.70
N LEU A 77 9.01 -0.71 -17.18
CA LEU A 77 9.86 0.47 -17.13
C LEU A 77 10.29 0.95 -18.53
N ASP A 78 10.53 0.01 -19.46
CA ASP A 78 10.84 0.33 -20.86
C ASP A 78 9.64 0.95 -21.57
N GLN A 79 8.44 0.38 -21.40
CA GLN A 79 7.19 0.95 -21.93
C GLN A 79 6.90 2.35 -21.38
N LEU A 80 7.20 2.58 -20.10
CA LEU A 80 7.05 3.90 -19.45
C LEU A 80 8.21 4.87 -19.77
N GLN A 81 9.26 4.40 -20.44
CA GLN A 81 10.48 5.16 -20.72
C GLN A 81 11.10 5.83 -19.49
N VAL A 82 11.05 5.14 -18.34
CA VAL A 82 11.48 5.67 -17.05
C VAL A 82 12.50 4.74 -16.39
N ARG A 83 13.52 5.31 -15.76
CA ARG A 83 14.56 4.56 -15.04
C ARG A 83 14.60 5.00 -13.58
N PRO A 84 14.08 4.19 -12.65
CA PRO A 84 14.15 4.51 -11.24
C PRO A 84 15.60 4.59 -10.76
N SER A 85 15.91 5.59 -9.95
CA SER A 85 17.25 5.80 -9.40
C SER A 85 17.45 5.12 -8.04
N ILE A 86 16.36 4.82 -7.34
CA ILE A 86 16.36 4.27 -5.99
C ILE A 86 15.08 3.46 -5.71
N ASP A 87 15.23 2.36 -4.97
CA ASP A 87 14.12 1.56 -4.46
C ASP A 87 13.86 1.89 -2.99
N VAL A 88 12.74 2.55 -2.68
CA VAL A 88 12.54 3.18 -1.36
C VAL A 88 11.84 2.28 -0.32
N PHE A 89 11.39 1.09 -0.72
CA PHE A 89 10.72 0.12 0.17
C PHE A 89 11.30 -1.29 -0.01
N ALA A 90 12.63 -1.41 0.00
CA ALA A 90 13.31 -2.67 -0.24
C ALA A 90 14.33 -3.02 0.85
N ASN A 91 14.90 -4.21 0.75
CA ASN A 91 16.03 -4.68 1.51
C ASN A 91 17.15 -5.10 0.54
N ARG A 92 18.31 -5.48 1.07
CA ARG A 92 19.47 -5.84 0.24
C ARG A 92 19.21 -7.00 -0.73
N ARG A 93 18.26 -7.90 -0.42
CA ARG A 93 17.94 -9.10 -1.20
C ARG A 93 16.89 -8.85 -2.28
N ASN A 94 15.89 -8.01 -2.02
CA ASN A 94 14.77 -7.77 -2.94
C ASN A 94 14.82 -6.42 -3.68
N ARG A 95 15.88 -5.62 -3.49
CA ARG A 95 16.04 -4.34 -4.19
C ARG A 95 16.03 -4.53 -5.72
N GLN A 96 15.27 -3.68 -6.39
CA GLN A 96 15.25 -3.61 -7.86
C GLN A 96 16.20 -2.53 -8.41
N CYS A 97 16.71 -1.69 -7.51
CA CYS A 97 17.71 -0.66 -7.81
C CYS A 97 18.99 -0.94 -7.03
N ARG A 98 20.14 -0.51 -7.57
CA ARG A 98 21.41 -0.57 -6.83
C ARG A 98 21.34 0.25 -5.53
N ARG A 99 20.72 1.41 -5.57
CA ARG A 99 20.44 2.24 -4.38
C ARG A 99 19.08 1.86 -3.82
N PHE A 100 18.99 1.72 -2.50
CA PHE A 100 17.74 1.36 -1.84
C PHE A 100 17.64 1.95 -0.43
N CYS A 101 16.43 2.04 0.11
CA CYS A 101 16.15 2.31 1.51
C CYS A 101 15.52 1.08 2.17
N SER A 102 15.87 0.80 3.43
CA SER A 102 15.47 -0.41 4.15
C SER A 102 15.04 -0.11 5.58
N ILE A 103 13.83 -0.49 5.97
CA ILE A 103 13.30 -0.26 7.33
C ILE A 103 14.16 -0.90 8.42
N ILE A 104 14.83 -2.01 8.09
CA ILE A 104 15.84 -2.65 8.93
C ILE A 104 17.19 -2.00 8.64
N ALA A 105 17.93 -1.68 9.70
CA ALA A 105 19.28 -1.14 9.58
C ALA A 105 20.16 -2.05 8.70
N ASP A 106 20.60 -1.52 7.57
CA ASP A 106 21.46 -2.20 6.61
C ASP A 106 22.59 -1.24 6.22
N PRO A 107 23.87 -1.61 6.38
CA PRO A 107 25.01 -0.75 6.05
C PRO A 107 25.06 -0.30 4.58
N TRP A 108 24.34 -0.98 3.68
CA TRP A 108 24.32 -0.68 2.25
C TRP A 108 23.06 0.10 1.84
N ALA A 109 22.10 0.27 2.74
CA ALA A 109 20.95 1.13 2.49
C ALA A 109 21.36 2.61 2.53
N VAL A 110 20.82 3.39 1.61
CA VAL A 110 20.99 4.85 1.57
C VAL A 110 20.37 5.50 2.81
N LYS A 111 19.25 4.94 3.28
CA LYS A 111 18.53 5.39 4.46
C LYS A 111 17.70 4.26 5.05
N GLN A 112 17.47 4.31 6.36
CA GLN A 112 16.63 3.32 7.02
C GLN A 112 15.14 3.56 6.69
N ASP A 113 14.66 4.79 6.82
CA ASP A 113 13.27 5.12 6.45
C ASP A 113 13.20 5.75 5.06
N GLY A 114 12.63 5.02 4.09
CA GLY A 114 12.41 5.49 2.72
C GLY A 114 11.49 6.72 2.63
N LEU A 115 10.51 6.86 3.54
CA LEU A 115 9.64 8.04 3.60
C LEU A 115 10.37 9.28 4.10
N SER A 116 11.48 9.11 4.83
CA SER A 116 12.32 10.21 5.31
C SER A 116 13.33 10.70 4.25
N LEU A 117 13.48 10.00 3.13
CA LEU A 117 14.32 10.44 2.01
C LEU A 117 13.59 11.53 1.22
N ALA A 118 14.31 12.55 0.73
CA ALA A 118 13.75 13.51 -0.21
C ALA A 118 13.61 12.85 -1.60
N TRP A 119 12.39 12.71 -2.09
CA TRP A 119 12.08 12.04 -3.37
C TRP A 119 12.17 13.00 -4.56
N ASN A 120 12.03 14.31 -4.35
CA ASN A 120 12.16 15.32 -5.41
C ASN A 120 13.56 15.44 -6.05
N LYS A 121 14.56 14.73 -5.53
CA LYS A 121 15.92 14.65 -6.10
C LYS A 121 16.21 13.31 -6.79
N GLU A 122 15.21 12.44 -6.87
CA GLU A 122 15.34 11.06 -7.31
C GLU A 122 14.15 10.72 -8.23
N VAL A 123 14.20 9.56 -8.89
CA VAL A 123 13.04 8.91 -9.50
C VAL A 123 12.79 7.64 -8.70
N PRO A 124 12.01 7.67 -7.60
CA PRO A 124 11.88 6.52 -6.73
C PRO A 124 11.00 5.43 -7.39
N LEU A 125 11.44 4.19 -7.26
CA LEU A 125 10.59 3.01 -7.38
C LEU A 125 9.91 2.80 -6.04
N ILE A 126 8.58 2.87 -6.04
CA ILE A 126 7.75 2.83 -4.85
C ILE A 126 6.84 1.61 -4.95
N HIS A 127 7.18 0.57 -4.21
CA HIS A 127 6.34 -0.60 -3.98
C HIS A 127 6.09 -0.72 -2.46
N PRO A 128 5.23 0.15 -1.90
CA PRO A 128 5.10 0.30 -0.48
C PRO A 128 4.22 -0.80 0.10
N PRO A 129 4.39 -1.13 1.39
CA PRO A 129 3.40 -1.90 2.09
C PRO A 129 2.00 -1.28 2.00
N ILE A 130 0.94 -2.09 1.97
CA ILE A 130 -0.46 -1.62 1.87
C ILE A 130 -0.77 -0.43 2.83
N PRO A 131 -0.40 -0.47 4.12
CA PRO A 131 -0.66 0.63 5.05
C PRO A 131 0.05 1.95 4.71
N LEU A 132 1.08 1.91 3.85
CA LEU A 132 1.90 3.06 3.47
C LEU A 132 1.56 3.59 2.07
N ILE A 133 0.63 2.99 1.33
CA ILE A 133 0.18 3.46 0.01
C ILE A 133 -0.25 4.94 0.08
N GLN A 134 -1.19 5.28 0.97
CA GLN A 134 -1.71 6.65 1.06
C GLN A 134 -0.62 7.67 1.45
N ARG A 135 0.25 7.31 2.41
CA ARG A 135 1.36 8.18 2.83
C ARG A 135 2.34 8.43 1.70
N SER A 136 2.62 7.41 0.90
CA SER A 136 3.50 7.50 -0.26
C SER A 136 2.90 8.38 -1.35
N LEU A 137 1.61 8.22 -1.68
CA LEU A 137 0.91 9.08 -2.63
C LEU A 137 0.91 10.55 -2.19
N ASN A 138 0.61 10.83 -0.92
CA ASN A 138 0.66 12.17 -0.36
C ASN A 138 2.07 12.78 -0.49
N LYS A 139 3.10 11.98 -0.24
CA LYS A 139 4.49 12.44 -0.36
C LYS A 139 4.87 12.75 -1.81
N ILE A 140 4.49 11.92 -2.78
CA ILE A 140 4.67 12.21 -4.22
C ILE A 140 4.03 13.55 -4.58
N SER A 141 2.77 13.76 -4.15
CA SER A 141 2.04 15.00 -4.41
C SER A 141 2.68 16.21 -3.75
N ASN A 142 3.12 16.10 -2.49
CA ASN A 142 3.71 17.20 -1.73
C ASN A 142 5.09 17.59 -2.23
N GLU A 143 5.89 16.62 -2.69
CA GLU A 143 7.26 16.85 -3.17
C GLU A 143 7.35 17.10 -4.67
N GLY A 144 6.27 16.84 -5.44
CA GLY A 144 6.23 17.06 -6.88
C GLY A 144 7.25 16.20 -7.64
N CYS A 145 7.49 14.96 -7.20
CA CYS A 145 8.49 14.08 -7.80
C CYS A 145 7.91 13.17 -8.89
N LEU A 146 8.70 12.90 -9.94
CA LEU A 146 8.43 11.81 -10.86
C LEU A 146 8.76 10.48 -10.17
N ALA A 147 7.80 9.56 -10.10
CA ALA A 147 7.97 8.28 -9.42
C ALA A 147 7.34 7.13 -10.20
N VAL A 148 7.87 5.92 -10.02
CA VAL A 148 7.23 4.68 -10.46
C VAL A 148 6.52 4.08 -9.26
N PHE A 149 5.19 4.14 -9.27
CA PHE A 149 4.36 3.68 -8.16
C PHE A 149 3.68 2.36 -8.51
N ILE A 150 3.97 1.32 -7.74
CA ILE A 150 3.42 -0.02 -7.94
C ILE A 150 2.48 -0.32 -6.79
N HIS A 151 1.25 -0.66 -7.14
CA HIS A 151 0.21 -0.97 -6.16
C HIS A 151 -0.68 -2.11 -6.66
N PRO A 152 -1.36 -2.82 -5.75
CA PRO A 152 -2.35 -3.81 -6.13
C PRO A 152 -3.47 -3.17 -6.95
N ARG A 153 -3.90 -3.85 -8.01
CA ARG A 153 -5.11 -3.46 -8.76
C ARG A 153 -6.34 -3.77 -7.91
N TRP A 154 -6.89 -2.75 -7.25
CA TRP A 154 -8.19 -2.86 -6.60
C TRP A 154 -9.29 -2.72 -7.64
N THR A 155 -9.88 -3.84 -8.05
CA THR A 155 -11.10 -3.82 -8.90
C THR A 155 -12.32 -3.53 -8.03
N ALA A 156 -13.18 -2.64 -8.52
CA ALA A 156 -14.46 -2.26 -7.90
C ALA A 156 -15.57 -3.27 -8.20
#